data_AF-A0A1H9G6U1-F1
#
_entry.id   AF-A0A1H9G6U1-F1
#
_cell.length_a   1.000
_cell.length_b   1.000
_cell.length_c   1.000
_cell.angle_alpha   90.00
_cell.angle_beta   90.00
_cell.angle_gamma   90.00
#
_symmetry.space_group_name_H-M   'P 1'
#
loop_
_entity.id
_entity.type
_entity.pdbx_description
1 polymer ?
#
loop_
_entity_poly.entity_id
_entity_poly.type
_entity_poly.pdbx_seq_one_letter_code
_entity_poly.pdbx_strand_id
1 'polypeptide(L)'
;MIPVPLVAKKKILSLDASPVDGKLFRMPLFRPGTVVLWAGKKHTVSYVMIRRRELWVYLNGFEHPVRPETLRVAPATFSIERQVRR
;
A
#
# COMPACT_ATOMS: atom_id res chain seq x y z
N MET A 1 40.84 4.66 1.02
CA MET A 1 39.70 5.46 0.52
C MET A 1 38.70 4.48 -0.08
N ILE A 2 37.64 4.12 0.66
CA ILE A 2 36.64 3.15 0.20
C ILE A 2 35.49 3.95 -0.43
N PRO A 3 35.08 3.70 -1.68
CA PRO A 3 33.96 4.41 -2.27
C PRO A 3 32.65 3.96 -1.61
N VAL A 4 31.94 4.90 -1.00
CA VAL A 4 30.57 4.73 -0.51
C VAL A 4 29.67 4.52 -1.75
N PRO A 5 28.90 3.43 -1.83
CA PRO A 5 28.00 3.24 -2.96
C PRO A 5 26.93 4.34 -2.95
N LEU A 6 26.80 5.02 -4.08
CA LEU A 6 25.73 5.95 -4.40
C LEU A 6 24.39 5.24 -4.19
N VAL A 7 23.69 5.56 -3.10
CA VAL A 7 22.34 5.07 -2.83
C VAL A 7 21.46 5.51 -3.98
N ALA A 8 21.15 4.57 -4.86
CA ALA A 8 20.21 4.74 -5.95
C ALA A 8 18.93 5.35 -5.38
N LYS A 9 18.58 6.55 -5.85
CA LYS A 9 17.32 7.21 -5.56
C LYS A 9 16.19 6.23 -5.91
N LYS A 10 15.69 5.52 -4.90
CA LYS A 10 14.63 4.53 -5.10
C LYS A 10 13.39 5.31 -5.47
N LYS A 11 13.05 5.22 -6.75
CA LYS A 11 11.89 5.78 -7.43
C LYS A 11 10.73 5.87 -6.44
N ILE A 12 10.16 7.07 -6.31
CA ILE A 12 8.88 7.28 -5.63
C ILE A 12 7.89 6.37 -6.37
N LEU A 13 7.64 5.18 -5.83
CA LEU A 13 6.57 4.32 -6.28
C LEU A 13 5.30 4.93 -5.69
N SER A 14 4.74 5.81 -6.48
CA SER A 14 3.34 6.22 -6.42
C SER A 14 2.44 4.97 -6.32
N LEU A 15 1.17 5.17 -5.93
CA LEU A 15 0.15 4.12 -6.00
C LEU A 15 -0.25 3.83 -7.46
N ASP A 16 0.70 3.71 -8.38
CA ASP A 16 0.43 3.46 -9.79
C ASP A 16 0.01 2.00 -9.97
N ALA A 17 -1.30 1.82 -10.05
CA ALA A 17 -1.95 0.63 -10.57
C ALA A 17 -1.31 0.29 -11.92
N SER A 18 -0.38 -0.65 -11.93
CA SER A 18 0.27 -1.10 -13.16
C SER A 18 -0.53 -2.28 -13.71
N PRO A 19 -1.07 -2.19 -14.94
CA PRO A 19 -1.66 -3.34 -15.59
C PRO A 19 -0.56 -4.37 -15.86
N VAL A 20 -0.75 -5.61 -15.40
CA VAL A 20 0.18 -6.73 -15.66
C VAL A 20 -0.12 -7.33 -17.02
N ASP A 21 -1.41 -7.47 -17.31
CA ASP A 21 -2.06 -7.72 -18.59
C ASP A 21 -3.37 -6.93 -18.54
N GLY A 22 -4.02 -6.57 -19.65
CA GLY A 22 -5.16 -5.61 -19.70
C GLY A 22 -6.40 -5.90 -18.81
N LYS A 23 -6.34 -6.93 -17.98
CA LYS A 23 -7.36 -7.38 -17.02
C LYS A 23 -6.84 -7.57 -15.59
N LEU A 24 -5.53 -7.50 -15.36
CA LEU A 24 -4.87 -7.66 -14.07
C LEU A 24 -4.21 -6.35 -13.63
N PHE A 25 -4.43 -5.95 -12.38
CA PHE A 25 -3.93 -4.71 -11.81
C PHE A 25 -3.11 -4.99 -10.55
N ARG A 26 -1.93 -4.40 -10.42
CA ARG A 26 -1.17 -4.41 -9.17
C ARG A 26 -1.43 -3.15 -8.37
N MET A 27 -2.06 -3.27 -7.21
CA MET A 27 -2.43 -2.13 -6.39
C MET A 27 -2.19 -2.38 -4.90
N PRO A 28 -1.83 -1.35 -4.12
CA PRO A 28 -1.85 -1.41 -2.67
C PRO A 28 -3.24 -1.80 -2.16
N LEU A 29 -3.27 -2.64 -1.14
CA LEU A 29 -4.52 -3.12 -0.58
C LEU A 29 -4.48 -3.04 0.93
N PHE A 30 -5.29 -2.15 1.47
CA PHE A 30 -5.42 -1.95 2.91
C PHE A 30 -6.67 -2.69 3.40
N ARG A 31 -6.45 -3.65 4.31
CA ARG A 31 -7.51 -4.38 5.01
C ARG A 31 -7.09 -4.56 6.48
N PRO A 32 -8.03 -4.75 7.42
CA PRO A 32 -7.70 -5.19 8.77
C PRO A 32 -6.69 -6.36 8.77
N GLY A 33 -5.66 -6.28 9.60
CA GLY A 33 -4.59 -7.27 9.69
C GLY A 33 -3.45 -7.11 8.66
N THR A 34 -3.56 -6.18 7.70
CA THR A 34 -2.47 -5.94 6.73
C THR A 34 -1.28 -5.29 7.43
N VAL A 35 -0.07 -5.81 7.21
CA VAL A 35 1.18 -5.19 7.71
C VAL A 35 1.68 -4.15 6.71
N VAL A 36 1.87 -2.93 7.20
CA VAL A 36 2.37 -1.78 6.42
C VAL A 36 3.63 -1.21 7.04
N LEU A 37 4.45 -0.54 6.25
CA LEU A 37 5.59 0.23 6.73
C LEU A 37 5.20 1.71 6.77
N TRP A 38 5.37 2.35 7.92
CA TRP A 38 5.14 3.77 8.13
C TRP A 38 6.26 4.34 8.99
N ALA A 39 6.83 5.48 8.60
CA ALA A 39 7.98 6.09 9.29
C ALA A 39 9.13 5.10 9.60
N GLY A 40 9.38 4.14 8.70
CA GLY A 40 10.43 3.13 8.86
C GLY A 40 10.10 1.97 9.81
N LYS A 41 8.90 1.93 10.40
CA LYS A 41 8.46 0.86 11.31
C LYS A 41 7.28 0.09 10.74
N LYS A 42 7.17 -1.19 11.12
CA LYS A 42 6.03 -2.04 10.75
C LYS A 42 4.85 -1.73 11.66
N HIS A 43 3.68 -1.59 11.06
CA HIS A 43 2.42 -1.37 11.74
C HIS A 43 1.36 -2.31 11.16
N THR A 44 0.34 -2.61 11.95
CA THR A 44 -0.80 -3.43 11.51
C THR A 44 -2.00 -2.53 11.30
N VAL A 45 -2.66 -2.66 10.16
CA VAL A 45 -3.92 -1.98 9.87
C VAL A 45 -5.01 -2.53 10.79
N SER A 46 -5.66 -1.64 11.53
CA SER A 46 -6.83 -1.93 12.36
C SER A 46 -8.09 -1.95 11.50
N TYR A 47 -8.39 -0.82 10.86
CA TYR A 47 -9.52 -0.66 9.95
C TYR A 47 -9.24 0.43 8.91
N VAL A 48 -10.08 0.48 7.89
CA VAL A 48 -10.03 1.47 6.83
C VAL A 48 -11.37 2.19 6.75
N MET A 49 -11.34 3.48 6.49
CA MET A 49 -12.52 4.30 6.33
C MET A 49 -12.43 5.11 5.05
N ILE A 50 -13.53 5.19 4.30
CA ILE A 50 -13.68 6.13 3.19
C ILE A 50 -14.63 7.23 3.64
N ARG A 51 -14.16 8.47 3.64
CA ARG A 51 -14.94 9.64 4.05
C ARG A 51 -14.61 10.82 3.15
N ARG A 52 -15.64 11.49 2.62
CA ARG A 52 -15.49 12.66 1.73
C ARG A 52 -14.53 12.42 0.56
N ARG A 53 -14.63 11.25 -0.09
CA ARG A 53 -13.76 10.80 -1.19
C ARG A 53 -12.28 10.59 -0.80
N GLU A 54 -11.97 10.55 0.48
CA GLU A 54 -10.62 10.24 0.97
C GLU A 54 -10.59 8.87 1.65
N LEU A 55 -9.50 8.14 1.45
CA LEU A 55 -9.19 6.90 2.15
C LEU A 55 -8.34 7.22 3.39
N TRP A 56 -8.75 6.67 4.53
CA TRP A 56 -8.07 6.79 5.81
C TRP A 56 -7.74 5.41 6.35
N VAL A 57 -6.50 5.21 6.80
CA VAL A 57 -6.01 3.93 7.31
C VAL A 57 -5.70 4.08 8.79
N TYR A 58 -6.42 3.35 9.63
CA TYR A 58 -6.19 3.32 11.06
C TYR A 58 -5.21 2.19 11.38
N LEU A 59 -4.17 2.51 12.15
CA LEU A 59 -3.15 1.56 12.57
C LEU A 59 -3.37 1.17 14.04
N ASN A 60 -3.05 -0.07 14.39
CA ASN A 60 -3.13 -0.52 15.78
C ASN A 60 -2.22 0.34 16.67
N GLY A 61 -2.79 0.86 17.76
CA GLY A 61 -2.08 1.70 18.73
C GLY A 61 -1.96 3.18 18.34
N PHE A 62 -2.66 3.62 17.29
CA PHE A 62 -2.69 5.03 16.86
C PHE A 62 -4.12 5.56 16.84
N GLU A 63 -4.33 6.72 17.47
CA GLU A 63 -5.66 7.35 17.54
C GLU A 63 -6.04 8.02 16.22
N HIS A 64 -5.06 8.60 15.53
CA HIS A 64 -5.28 9.36 14.31
C HIS A 64 -5.07 8.48 13.08
N PRO A 65 -5.92 8.61 12.05
CA PRO A 65 -5.74 7.87 10.82
C PRO A 65 -4.55 8.41 10.02
N VAL A 66 -3.92 7.50 9.29
CA VAL A 66 -2.77 7.77 8.43
C VAL A 66 -3.22 7.83 6.97
N ARG A 67 -2.64 8.78 6.24
CA ARG A 67 -2.83 8.94 4.80
C ARG A 67 -2.20 7.75 4.04
N PRO A 68 -2.94 7.04 3.18
CA PRO A 68 -2.46 5.83 2.52
C PRO A 68 -1.22 6.07 1.64
N GLU A 69 -1.04 7.29 1.13
CA GLU A 69 0.12 7.70 0.32
C GLU A 69 1.42 7.71 1.13
N THR A 70 1.34 7.77 2.46
CA THR A 70 2.50 7.72 3.36
C THR A 70 2.86 6.30 3.80
N LEU A 71 2.02 5.31 3.49
CA LEU A 71 2.20 3.92 3.84
C LEU A 71 2.88 3.16 2.69
N ARG A 72 3.75 2.21 3.03
CA ARG A 72 4.27 1.24 2.06
C ARG A 72 3.75 -0.15 2.38
N VAL A 73 3.24 -0.82 1.36
CA VAL A 73 2.74 -2.19 1.42
C VAL A 73 3.11 -2.91 0.13
N ALA A 74 3.30 -4.23 0.20
CA ALA A 74 3.46 -5.02 -1.02
C ALA A 74 2.16 -4.92 -1.85
N PRO A 75 2.25 -4.65 -3.17
CA PRO A 75 1.06 -4.56 -4.01
C PRO A 75 0.40 -5.93 -4.12
N ALA A 76 -0.93 -5.93 -4.07
CA ALA A 76 -1.75 -7.10 -4.37
C ALA A 76 -2.12 -7.10 -5.86
N THR A 77 -2.30 -8.30 -6.42
CA THR A 77 -2.83 -8.47 -7.78
C THR A 77 -4.34 -8.60 -7.73
N PHE A 78 -5.04 -7.80 -8.52
CA PHE A 78 -6.49 -7.81 -8.71
C PHE A 78 -6.82 -8.17 -10.15
N SER A 79 -7.94 -8.86 -10.35
CA SER A 79 -8.54 -9.05 -11.67
C SER A 79 -9.86 -8.31 -11.73
N ILE A 80 -10.13 -7.65 -12.86
CA ILE A 80 -11.47 -7.12 -13.17
C ILE A 80 -12.39 -8.17 -13.80
N GLU A 81 -11.88 -9.38 -14.06
CA GLU A 81 -12.72 -10.49 -14.52
C GLU A 81 -13.53 -11.05 -13.35
N ARG A 82 -14.83 -11.23 -13.59
CA ARG A 82 -15.73 -11.90 -12.65
C ARG A 82 -15.22 -13.32 -12.39
N GLN A 83 -14.68 -13.53 -11.20
CA GLN A 83 -14.34 -14.87 -10.73
C GLN A 83 -15.64 -15.58 -10.35
N VAL A 84 -16.03 -16.60 -11.11
CA VAL A 84 -17.10 -17.52 -10.69
C VAL A 84 -16.52 -18.36 -9.57
N ARG A 85 -16.89 -18.05 -8.32
CA ARG A 85 -16.55 -18.91 -7.19
C ARG A 85 -17.35 -20.20 -7.34
N ARG A 86 -16.66 -21.32 -7.59
CA ARG A 86 -17.23 -22.66 -7.46
C ARG A 86 -17.37 -23.03 -6.00
#